data_AF-A0A5E7MID9-F1
#
_entry.id   AF-A0A5E7MID9-F1
#
_cell.length_a   1.000
_cell.length_b   1.000
_cell.length_c   1.000
_cell.angle_alpha   90.00
_cell.angle_beta   90.00
_cell.angle_gamma   90.00
#
_symmetry.space_group_name_H-M   'P 1'
#
loop_
_entity.id
_entity.type
_entity.pdbx_description
1 polymer ?
#
loop_
_entity_poly.entity_id
_entity_poly.type
_entity_poly.pdbx_seq_one_letter_code
_entity_poly.pdbx_strand_id
1 'polypeptide(L)'
;MTPVTETEILRIVDEMRKKGQFIPTSVATIPRFPFPTFSALQAALRDHSFLLQRFSVHFEVNIFNLFASSMQQAANKLYMASSFVLPIGSVALAFIYSWWWLLGVLSLFLVLGRSKRLYNRVIYSAAFESELQFYFLYFVGQVCITSADFKESFYWERDK
;
A
#
# COMPACT_ATOMS: atom_id res chain seq x y z
N MET A 1 1.02 1.85 -16.81
CA MET A 1 0.83 0.48 -16.29
C MET A 1 -0.13 -0.28 -17.22
N THR A 2 -0.20 -1.61 -17.12
CA THR A 2 -0.89 -2.49 -18.08
C THR A 2 -2.42 -2.49 -17.97
N PRO A 3 -3.15 -2.63 -19.09
CA PRO A 3 -4.61 -2.81 -19.12
C PRO A 3 -5.09 -3.99 -18.26
N VAL A 4 -4.23 -4.98 -17.99
CA VAL A 4 -4.51 -6.16 -17.17
C VAL A 4 -4.86 -5.79 -15.72
N THR A 5 -4.19 -4.80 -15.14
CA THR A 5 -4.43 -4.39 -13.74
C THR A 5 -5.80 -3.72 -13.60
N GLU A 6 -6.17 -2.88 -14.58
CA GLU A 6 -7.47 -2.20 -14.58
C GLU A 6 -8.62 -3.18 -14.78
N THR A 7 -8.49 -4.14 -15.70
CA THR A 7 -9.49 -5.19 -15.92
C THR A 7 -9.69 -6.04 -14.68
N GLU A 8 -8.61 -6.39 -13.96
CA GLU A 8 -8.70 -7.18 -12.74
C GLU A 8 -9.35 -6.40 -11.59
N ILE A 9 -9.03 -5.11 -11.45
CA ILE A 9 -9.72 -4.24 -10.47
C ILE A 9 -11.21 -4.15 -10.80
N LEU A 10 -11.57 -3.91 -12.06
CA LEU A 10 -12.98 -3.87 -12.49
C LEU A 10 -13.70 -5.19 -12.18
N ARG A 11 -13.06 -6.33 -12.44
CA ARG A 11 -13.59 -7.65 -12.10
C ARG A 11 -13.87 -7.78 -10.59
N ILE A 12 -12.91 -7.39 -9.76
CA ILE A 12 -13.04 -7.42 -8.30
C ILE A 12 -14.16 -6.49 -7.83
N VAL A 13 -14.23 -5.27 -8.39
CA VAL A 13 -15.28 -4.29 -8.08
C VAL A 13 -16.66 -4.82 -8.45
N ASP A 14 -16.80 -5.44 -9.63
CA ASP A 14 -18.07 -6.02 -10.06
C ASP A 14 -18.50 -7.21 -9.19
N GLU A 15 -17.56 -8.06 -8.75
CA GLU A 15 -17.85 -9.14 -7.80
C GLU A 15 -18.33 -8.60 -6.44
N MET A 16 -17.74 -7.52 -5.95
CA MET A 16 -18.15 -6.90 -4.69
C MET A 16 -19.50 -6.18 -4.82
N ARG A 17 -19.78 -5.53 -5.96
CA ARG A 17 -21.11 -4.96 -6.24
C ARG A 17 -22.19 -6.04 -6.29
N LYS A 18 -21.91 -7.20 -6.90
CA LYS A 18 -22.83 -8.35 -6.90
C LYS A 18 -23.13 -8.86 -5.48
N LYS A 19 -22.21 -8.66 -4.54
CA LYS A 19 -22.39 -8.96 -3.11
C LYS A 19 -23.13 -7.86 -2.33
N GLY A 20 -23.61 -6.82 -3.01
CA GLY A 20 -24.37 -5.72 -2.41
C GLY A 20 -23.52 -4.60 -1.80
N GLN A 21 -22.20 -4.60 -2.01
CA GLN A 21 -21.34 -3.51 -1.52
C GLN A 21 -21.39 -2.30 -2.45
N PHE A 22 -21.58 -1.12 -1.88
CA PHE A 22 -21.45 0.14 -2.62
C PHE A 22 -19.98 0.48 -2.84
N ILE A 23 -19.51 0.36 -4.08
CA ILE A 23 -18.15 0.75 -4.47
C ILE A 23 -18.21 2.01 -5.34
N PRO A 24 -17.50 3.09 -4.95
CA PRO A 24 -17.45 4.31 -5.73
C PRO A 24 -16.93 4.04 -7.14
N THR A 25 -17.50 4.71 -8.13
CA THR A 25 -17.07 4.62 -9.55
C THR A 25 -16.07 5.71 -9.92
N SER A 26 -16.06 6.80 -9.15
CA SER A 26 -15.18 7.94 -9.32
C SER A 26 -14.98 8.67 -8.00
N VAL A 27 -13.99 9.56 -7.93
CA VAL A 27 -13.76 10.41 -6.76
C VAL A 27 -14.99 11.24 -6.40
N ALA A 28 -15.71 11.72 -7.41
CA ALA A 28 -16.93 12.52 -7.24
C ALA A 28 -18.07 11.75 -6.54
N THR A 29 -18.06 10.41 -6.62
CA THR A 29 -19.08 9.55 -6.00
C THR A 29 -18.77 9.17 -4.55
N ILE A 30 -17.59 9.55 -4.05
CA ILE A 30 -17.21 9.27 -2.66
C ILE A 30 -18.00 10.23 -1.74
N PRO A 31 -18.81 9.70 -0.80
CA PRO A 31 -19.61 10.54 0.08
C PRO A 31 -18.71 11.39 0.98
N ARG A 32 -19.06 12.68 1.12
CA ARG A 32 -18.36 13.68 1.97
C ARG A 32 -16.87 13.86 1.63
N PHE A 33 -16.45 13.50 0.43
CA PHE A 33 -15.08 13.71 -0.02
C PHE A 33 -14.89 15.17 -0.49
N PRO A 34 -13.80 15.86 -0.10
CA PRO A 34 -13.67 17.29 -0.32
C PRO A 34 -13.28 17.65 -1.77
N PHE A 35 -13.07 16.66 -2.64
CA PHE A 35 -12.63 16.86 -4.01
C PHE A 35 -13.71 16.46 -5.02
N PRO A 36 -14.08 17.36 -5.97
CA PRO A 36 -15.09 17.06 -6.98
C PRO A 36 -14.55 16.20 -8.13
N THR A 37 -13.24 16.16 -8.35
CA THR A 37 -12.60 15.41 -9.43
C THR A 37 -11.26 14.83 -8.99
N PHE A 38 -10.79 13.79 -9.68
CA PHE A 38 -9.46 13.24 -9.45
C PHE A 38 -8.34 14.25 -9.78
N SER A 39 -8.53 15.10 -10.78
CA SER A 39 -7.58 16.18 -11.10
C SER A 39 -7.44 17.20 -9.98
N ALA A 40 -8.55 17.58 -9.32
CA ALA A 40 -8.53 18.48 -8.17
C ALA A 40 -7.80 17.85 -6.97
N LEU A 41 -8.03 16.56 -6.72
CA LEU A 41 -7.29 15.81 -5.71
C LEU A 41 -5.78 15.78 -6.02
N GLN A 42 -5.39 15.48 -7.28
CA GLN A 42 -3.99 15.45 -7.68
C GLN A 42 -3.33 16.82 -7.52
N ALA A 43 -4.02 17.91 -7.87
CA ALA A 43 -3.52 19.27 -7.66
C ALA A 43 -3.30 19.55 -6.17
N ALA A 44 -4.28 19.25 -5.31
CA ALA A 44 -4.19 19.46 -3.88
C ALA A 44 -3.04 18.67 -3.22
N LEU A 45 -2.79 17.44 -3.70
CA LEU A 45 -1.68 16.60 -3.27
C LEU A 45 -0.31 17.13 -3.73
N ARG A 46 -0.23 17.71 -4.94
CA ARG A 46 1.00 18.34 -5.47
C ARG A 46 1.32 19.65 -4.76
N ASP A 47 0.30 20.43 -4.45
CA ASP A 47 0.44 21.70 -3.73
C ASP A 47 0.66 21.50 -2.22
N HIS A 48 0.78 20.25 -1.77
CA HIS A 48 0.96 19.86 -0.37
C HIS A 48 -0.10 20.39 0.58
N SER A 49 -1.25 20.87 0.08
CA SER A 49 -2.42 21.24 0.89
C SER A 49 -3.06 20.02 1.55
N PHE A 50 -2.92 18.85 0.91
CA PHE A 50 -3.32 17.56 1.42
C PHE A 50 -2.20 16.54 1.21
N LEU A 51 -2.22 15.49 2.03
CA LEU A 51 -1.26 14.40 2.05
C LEU A 51 -1.98 13.08 1.81
N LEU A 52 -1.46 12.30 0.87
CA LEU A 52 -1.85 10.91 0.69
C LEU A 52 -1.13 10.07 1.75
N GLN A 53 -1.90 9.49 2.65
CA GLN A 53 -1.38 8.68 3.75
C GLN A 53 -1.87 7.25 3.65
N ARG A 54 -1.18 6.37 4.34
CA ARG A 54 -1.59 4.98 4.46
C ARG A 54 -2.49 4.85 5.67
N PHE A 55 -3.68 4.28 5.48
CA PHE A 55 -4.63 4.06 6.55
C PHE A 55 -4.41 2.72 7.25
N SER A 56 -4.37 1.63 6.48
CA SER A 56 -4.23 0.28 7.04
C SER A 56 -2.83 0.04 7.62
N VAL A 57 -2.74 -0.59 8.79
CA VAL A 57 -1.46 -1.08 9.35
C VAL A 57 -1.03 -2.40 8.69
N HIS A 58 -1.97 -3.12 8.07
CA HIS A 58 -1.79 -4.48 7.57
C HIS A 58 -1.32 -4.47 6.11
N PHE A 59 -0.24 -5.19 5.83
CA PHE A 59 0.32 -5.30 4.48
C PHE A 59 -0.38 -6.45 3.75
N GLU A 60 -1.30 -6.12 2.87
CA GLU A 60 -2.00 -7.13 2.07
C GLU A 60 -1.19 -7.51 0.83
N VAL A 61 -0.73 -8.76 0.80
CA VAL A 61 0.10 -9.32 -0.29
C VAL A 61 -0.66 -9.33 -1.62
N ASN A 62 -1.97 -9.62 -1.59
CA ASN A 62 -2.80 -9.65 -2.80
C ASN A 62 -2.89 -8.26 -3.44
N ILE A 63 -3.13 -7.22 -2.63
CA ILE A 63 -3.16 -5.83 -3.09
C ILE A 63 -1.78 -5.41 -3.60
N PHE A 64 -0.71 -5.76 -2.89
CA PHE A 64 0.64 -5.47 -3.37
C PHE A 64 0.92 -6.09 -4.74
N ASN A 65 0.62 -7.39 -4.91
CA ASN A 65 0.88 -8.10 -6.15
C ASN A 65 0.04 -7.57 -7.33
N LEU A 66 -1.14 -7.01 -7.06
CA LEU A 66 -2.00 -6.39 -8.07
C LEU A 66 -1.33 -5.17 -8.74
N PHE A 67 -0.57 -4.39 -7.96
CA PHE A 67 0.06 -3.15 -8.42
C PHE A 67 1.57 -3.26 -8.64
N ALA A 68 2.23 -4.22 -7.99
CA ALA A 68 3.68 -4.37 -8.05
C ALA A 68 4.13 -4.99 -9.38
N SER A 69 5.19 -4.42 -9.97
CA SER A 69 5.86 -5.05 -11.11
C SER A 69 6.54 -6.36 -10.70
N SER A 70 6.82 -7.25 -11.66
CA SER A 70 7.50 -8.53 -11.41
C SER A 70 8.81 -8.36 -10.62
N MET A 71 9.55 -7.29 -10.90
CA MET A 71 10.78 -6.96 -10.17
C MET A 71 10.51 -6.56 -8.72
N GLN A 72 9.47 -5.77 -8.46
CA GLN A 72 9.08 -5.38 -7.10
C GLN A 72 8.53 -6.57 -6.31
N GLN A 73 7.79 -7.47 -6.96
CA GLN A 73 7.35 -8.73 -6.37
C GLN A 73 8.53 -9.62 -5.99
N ALA A 74 9.51 -9.78 -6.88
CA ALA A 74 10.73 -10.53 -6.61
C ALA A 74 11.53 -9.91 -5.46
N ALA A 75 11.68 -8.58 -5.44
CA ALA A 75 12.36 -7.87 -4.36
C ALA A 75 11.66 -8.07 -3.02
N ASN A 76 10.32 -8.00 -2.96
CA ASN A 76 9.58 -8.24 -1.74
C ASN A 76 9.73 -9.68 -1.23
N LYS A 77 9.71 -10.68 -2.14
CA LYS A 77 9.98 -12.09 -1.79
C LYS A 77 11.38 -12.25 -1.21
N LEU A 78 12.38 -11.60 -1.80
CA LEU A 78 13.76 -11.63 -1.31
C LEU A 78 13.87 -10.99 0.07
N TYR A 79 13.23 -9.83 0.30
CA TYR A 79 13.19 -9.21 1.62
C TYR A 79 12.54 -10.13 2.65
N MET A 80 11.37 -10.69 2.35
CA MET A 80 10.71 -11.63 3.26
C MET A 80 11.58 -12.85 3.56
N ALA A 81 12.16 -13.49 2.55
CA ALA A 81 13.07 -14.63 2.75
C ALA A 81 14.28 -14.25 3.62
N SER A 82 14.91 -13.12 3.33
CA SER A 82 16.07 -12.63 4.09
C SER A 82 15.74 -12.32 5.55
N SER A 83 14.50 -11.91 5.85
CA SER A 83 14.06 -11.64 7.23
C SER A 83 14.02 -12.89 8.11
N PHE A 84 13.95 -14.09 7.52
CA PHE A 84 14.01 -15.36 8.23
C PHE A 84 15.41 -16.00 8.16
N VAL A 85 16.01 -16.02 6.97
CA VAL A 85 17.29 -16.70 6.75
C VAL A 85 18.44 -15.99 7.47
N LEU A 86 18.48 -14.65 7.43
CA LEU A 86 19.60 -13.90 8.02
C LEU A 86 19.65 -14.03 9.55
N PRO A 87 18.55 -13.88 10.31
CA PRO A 87 18.59 -14.06 11.76
C PRO A 87 18.95 -15.49 12.17
N ILE A 88 18.37 -16.49 11.50
CA ILE A 88 18.65 -17.90 11.80
C ILE A 88 20.12 -18.22 11.54
N GLY A 89 20.64 -17.81 10.38
CA GLY A 89 22.06 -17.97 10.04
C GLY A 89 22.98 -17.23 11.01
N SER A 90 22.61 -16.02 11.43
CA SER A 90 23.36 -15.23 12.40
C SER A 90 23.45 -15.92 13.77
N VAL A 91 22.35 -16.51 14.24
CA VAL A 91 22.32 -17.27 15.49
C VAL A 91 23.19 -18.52 15.39
N ALA A 92 23.07 -19.29 14.30
CA ALA A 92 23.90 -20.49 14.09
C ALA A 92 25.41 -20.15 14.06
N LEU A 93 25.80 -19.09 13.34
CA LEU A 93 27.18 -18.62 13.28
C LEU A 93 27.69 -18.08 14.62
N ALA A 94 26.80 -17.53 15.45
CA ALA A 94 27.16 -17.08 16.79
C ALA A 94 27.60 -18.23 17.70
N PHE A 95 26.96 -19.39 17.57
CA PHE A 95 27.34 -20.60 18.32
C PHE A 95 28.61 -21.28 17.80
N ILE A 96 28.85 -21.25 16.48
CA ILE A 96 29.98 -21.96 15.85
C ILE A 96 31.27 -21.13 15.90
N TYR A 97 31.18 -19.83 15.63
CA TYR A 97 32.36 -19.00 15.39
C TYR A 97 32.55 -17.92 16.45
N SER A 98 31.58 -17.01 16.61
CA SER A 98 31.73 -15.85 17.51
C SER A 98 30.40 -15.14 17.77
N TRP A 99 30.18 -14.75 19.02
CA TRP A 99 29.00 -13.98 19.46
C TRP A 99 28.78 -12.66 18.71
N TRP A 100 29.78 -12.08 18.05
CA TRP A 100 29.64 -10.91 17.18
C TRP A 100 28.64 -11.12 16.03
N TRP A 101 28.43 -12.36 15.59
CA TRP A 101 27.41 -12.68 14.58
C TRP A 101 25.98 -12.37 15.03
N LEU A 102 25.70 -12.23 16.33
CA LEU A 102 24.39 -11.80 16.83
C LEU A 102 24.00 -10.40 16.37
N LEU A 103 24.96 -9.53 16.01
CA LEU A 103 24.65 -8.23 15.39
C LEU A 103 23.88 -8.41 14.06
N GLY A 104 24.06 -9.53 13.38
CA GLY A 104 23.32 -9.88 12.17
C GLY A 104 21.80 -9.98 12.40
N VAL A 105 21.33 -10.22 13.62
CA VAL A 105 19.90 -10.19 13.96
C VAL A 105 19.30 -8.79 13.75
N LEU A 106 20.09 -7.72 13.88
CA LEU A 106 19.64 -6.35 13.61
C LEU A 106 19.27 -6.13 12.13
N SER A 107 19.75 -6.99 11.22
CA SER A 107 19.35 -6.95 9.81
C SER A 107 17.84 -7.13 9.62
N LEU A 108 17.14 -7.79 10.55
CA LEU A 108 15.69 -7.97 10.51
C LEU A 108 14.95 -6.62 10.48
N PHE A 109 15.37 -5.67 11.31
CA PHE A 109 14.77 -4.33 11.34
C PHE A 109 15.00 -3.56 10.03
N LEU A 110 16.19 -3.71 9.44
CA LEU A 110 16.53 -3.07 8.17
C LEU A 110 15.72 -3.66 7.02
N VAL A 111 15.62 -4.99 6.94
CA VAL A 111 14.91 -5.70 5.88
C VAL A 111 13.40 -5.42 5.95
N LEU A 112 12.80 -5.48 7.14
CA LEU A 112 11.38 -5.15 7.33
C LEU A 112 11.10 -3.69 6.98
N GLY A 113 11.99 -2.78 7.36
CA GLY A 113 11.90 -1.36 6.98
C GLY A 113 11.93 -1.16 5.46
N ARG A 114 12.76 -1.91 4.73
CA ARG A 114 12.84 -1.86 3.27
C ARG A 114 11.59 -2.44 2.60
N SER A 115 11.08 -3.57 3.08
CA SER A 115 9.83 -4.15 2.58
C SER A 115 8.65 -3.19 2.79
N LYS A 116 8.55 -2.57 3.98
CA LYS A 116 7.53 -1.56 4.27
C LYS A 116 7.60 -0.36 3.33
N ARG A 117 8.82 0.18 3.09
CA ARG A 117 9.02 1.30 2.15
C ARG A 117 8.65 0.91 0.72
N LEU A 118 9.04 -0.29 0.27
CA LEU A 118 8.70 -0.78 -1.06
C LEU A 118 7.18 -0.88 -1.24
N TYR A 119 6.48 -1.47 -0.27
CA TYR A 119 5.03 -1.58 -0.29
C TYR A 119 4.37 -0.20 -0.40
N ASN A 120 4.70 0.72 0.51
CA ASN A 120 4.12 2.06 0.50
C ASN A 120 4.38 2.79 -0.82
N ARG A 121 5.59 2.66 -1.37
CA ARG A 121 5.94 3.24 -2.68
C ARG A 121 5.05 2.71 -3.79
N VAL A 122 4.82 1.39 -3.84
CA VAL A 122 3.94 0.78 -4.85
C VAL A 122 2.51 1.27 -4.72
N ILE A 123 1.96 1.26 -3.50
CA ILE A 123 0.58 1.69 -3.26
C ILE A 123 0.38 3.18 -3.56
N TYR A 124 1.29 4.05 -3.11
CA TYR A 124 1.19 5.47 -3.41
C TYR A 124 1.37 5.75 -4.90
N SER A 125 2.31 5.08 -5.57
CA SER A 125 2.48 5.22 -7.01
C SER A 125 1.21 4.84 -7.77
N ALA A 126 0.57 3.73 -7.38
CA ALA A 126 -0.68 3.27 -7.98
C ALA A 126 -1.82 4.27 -7.74
N ALA A 127 -1.99 4.73 -6.50
CA ALA A 127 -3.00 5.72 -6.14
C ALA A 127 -2.86 7.06 -6.89
N PHE A 128 -1.65 7.42 -7.33
CA PHE A 128 -1.43 8.62 -8.14
C PHE A 128 -1.57 8.39 -9.65
N GLU A 129 -1.45 7.15 -10.13
CA GLU A 129 -1.40 6.86 -11.57
C GLU A 129 -2.77 6.92 -12.25
N SER A 130 -3.82 6.43 -11.59
CA SER A 130 -5.16 6.35 -12.17
C SER A 130 -6.24 6.56 -11.11
N GLU A 131 -7.32 7.24 -11.48
CA GLU A 131 -8.49 7.45 -10.64
C GLU A 131 -9.08 6.11 -10.16
N LEU A 132 -9.06 5.11 -11.05
CA LEU A 132 -9.57 3.77 -10.76
C LEU A 132 -8.80 3.10 -9.63
N GLN A 133 -7.47 3.21 -9.68
CA GLN A 133 -6.61 2.64 -8.65
C GLN A 133 -6.76 3.41 -7.34
N PHE A 134 -6.93 4.73 -7.40
CA PHE A 134 -7.17 5.57 -6.24
C PHE A 134 -8.45 5.17 -5.49
N TYR A 135 -9.61 5.19 -6.15
CA TYR A 135 -10.87 4.91 -5.44
C TYR A 135 -10.90 3.46 -4.94
N PHE A 136 -10.28 2.51 -5.67
CA PHE A 136 -10.18 1.12 -5.23
C PHE A 136 -9.34 1.03 -3.93
N LEU A 137 -8.15 1.63 -3.92
CA LEU A 137 -7.29 1.65 -2.74
C LEU A 137 -7.92 2.40 -1.56
N TYR A 138 -8.69 3.45 -1.84
CA TYR A 138 -9.45 4.21 -0.84
C TYR A 138 -10.57 3.36 -0.24
N PHE A 139 -11.40 2.73 -1.09
CA PHE A 139 -12.50 1.86 -0.68
C PHE A 139 -12.03 0.64 0.13
N VAL A 140 -10.93 0.01 -0.30
CA VAL A 140 -10.34 -1.11 0.43
C VAL A 140 -9.63 -0.65 1.72
N GLY A 141 -9.57 0.65 2.00
CA GLY A 141 -9.03 1.22 3.24
C GLY A 141 -7.50 1.14 3.31
N GLN A 142 -6.82 1.10 2.17
CA GLN A 142 -5.36 1.10 2.12
C GLN A 142 -4.80 2.53 2.18
N VAL A 143 -5.49 3.49 1.59
CA VAL A 143 -5.08 4.90 1.57
C VAL A 143 -6.15 5.81 2.18
N CYS A 144 -5.71 6.93 2.74
CA CYS A 144 -6.55 8.03 3.21
C CYS A 144 -5.94 9.36 2.78
N ILE A 145 -6.75 10.41 2.79
CA ILE A 145 -6.31 11.78 2.54
C ILE A 145 -6.36 12.56 3.84
N THR A 146 -5.29 13.25 4.18
CA THR A 146 -5.22 14.08 5.40
C THR A 146 -4.82 15.50 5.04
N SER A 147 -5.42 16.50 5.66
CA SER A 147 -5.02 17.89 5.50
C SER A 147 -3.58 18.10 5.95
N ALA A 148 -2.87 19.06 5.35
CA ALA A 148 -1.48 19.34 5.70
C ALA A 148 -1.28 19.77 7.16
N ASP A 149 -2.31 20.37 7.77
CA ASP A 149 -2.35 20.74 9.18
C ASP A 149 -2.84 19.62 10.11
N PHE A 150 -3.08 18.42 9.56
CA PHE A 150 -3.53 17.22 10.26
C PHE A 150 -4.85 17.38 11.05
N LYS A 151 -5.66 18.39 10.73
CA LYS A 151 -6.96 18.60 11.39
C LYS A 151 -8.05 17.69 10.83
N GLU A 152 -7.97 17.37 9.55
CA GLU A 152 -9.00 16.59 8.87
C GLU A 152 -8.38 15.39 8.16
N SER A 153 -8.95 14.21 8.40
CA SER A 153 -8.57 12.97 7.72
C SER A 153 -9.81 12.32 7.10
N PHE A 154 -9.77 12.11 5.79
CA PHE A 154 -10.78 11.47 4.98
C PHE A 154 -10.37 10.03 4.73
N TYR A 155 -11.11 9.10 5.32
CA TYR A 155 -10.97 7.66 5.12
C TYR A 155 -12.32 7.06 4.71
N TRP A 156 -12.29 5.89 4.09
CA TRP A 156 -13.52 5.18 3.76
C TRP A 156 -14.15 4.62 5.05
N GLU A 157 -15.31 5.17 5.44
CA GLU A 157 -16.12 4.64 6.52
C GLU A 157 -16.75 3.32 6.04
N ARG A 158 -16.30 2.19 6.61
CA ARG A 158 -17.02 0.93 6.46
C ARG A 158 -18.17 0.94 7.46
N ASP A 159 -19.40 0.99 6.95
CA ASP A 159 -20.58 0.71 7.76
C ASP A 159 -20.37 -0.65 8.45
N LYS A 160 -20.43 -0.63 9.78
CA LYS A 160 -20.29 -1.83 10.63
C LYS A 160 -21.57 -2.66 10.61
#